data_AF-A0A2V9TTT2-F1
#
_entry.id   AF-A0A2V9TTT2-F1
#
_cell.length_a   1.000
_cell.length_b   1.000
_cell.length_c   1.000
_cell.angle_alpha   90.00
_cell.angle_beta   90.00
_cell.angle_gamma   90.00
#
_symmetry.space_group_name_H-M   'P 1'
#
loop_
_entity.id
_entity.type
_entity.pdbx_description
1 polymer ?
#
loop_
_entity_poly.entity_id
_entity_poly.type
_entity_poly.pdbx_seq_one_letter_code
_entity_poly.pdbx_strand_id
1 'polypeptide(L)'
;MKNLLLFGLVIALLVSVPATAQNAFAGTWKFNLSDAQFAKKPDVFLLQNGTYECKTCVPPIDVKADGQDHPVSGHPYYDSVSIKVVDDRTIEEVDKK
;
A
#
# COMPACT_ATOMS: atom_id res chain seq x y z
N MET A 1 45.40 8.67 36.37
CA MET A 1 44.93 9.52 35.25
C MET A 1 44.62 8.72 33.98
N LYS A 2 45.50 7.80 33.53
CA LYS A 2 45.27 6.95 32.33
C LYS A 2 43.99 6.08 32.41
N ASN A 3 43.69 5.53 33.58
CA ASN A 3 42.52 4.66 33.77
C ASN A 3 41.20 5.45 33.79
N LEU A 4 41.22 6.71 34.25
CA LEU A 4 40.07 7.62 34.23
C LEU A 4 39.76 8.11 32.80
N LEU A 5 40.81 8.34 31.99
CA LEU A 5 40.66 8.66 30.57
C LEU A 5 40.11 7.48 29.76
N LEU A 6 40.57 6.25 30.05
CA LEU A 6 40.03 5.04 29.45
C LEU A 6 38.56 4.79 29.83
N PHE A 7 38.20 5.04 31.09
CA PHE A 7 36.81 4.91 31.53
C PHE A 7 35.89 5.96 30.88
N GLY A 8 36.36 7.20 30.75
CA GLY A 8 35.64 8.25 30.04
C GLY A 8 35.46 7.97 28.54
N LEU A 9 36.46 7.37 27.90
CA LEU A 9 36.40 6.97 26.49
C LEU A 9 35.37 5.85 26.26
N VAL A 10 35.32 4.86 27.16
CA VAL A 10 34.35 3.75 27.09
C VAL A 10 32.92 4.25 27.31
N ILE A 11 32.72 5.19 28.24
CA ILE A 11 31.40 5.81 28.46
C ILE A 11 30.97 6.63 27.24
N ALA A 12 31.88 7.39 26.63
CA ALA A 12 31.59 8.15 25.41
C ALA A 12 31.22 7.27 24.21
N LEU A 13 31.80 6.06 24.10
CA LEU A 13 31.49 5.07 23.07
C LEU A 13 30.14 4.36 23.28
N LEU A 14 29.65 4.27 24.53
CA LEU A 14 28.38 3.61 24.85
C LEU A 14 27.15 4.50 24.71
N VAL A 15 27.32 5.83 24.63
CA VAL A 15 26.21 6.80 24.53
C VAL A 15 25.77 7.06 23.07
N SER A 16 26.57 6.64 22.09
CA SER A 16 26.28 6.85 20.66
C SER A 16 25.57 5.64 20.01
N VAL A 17 24.49 5.14 20.62
CA VAL A 17 23.50 4.35 19.87
C VAL A 17 22.32 5.28 19.62
N PRO A 18 22.34 6.09 18.55
CA PRO A 18 21.09 6.66 18.10
C PRO A 18 20.15 5.49 17.82
N ALA A 19 18.95 5.52 18.38
CA ALA A 19 17.85 4.68 17.96
C ALA A 19 17.46 5.10 16.53
N THR A 20 18.32 4.78 15.57
CA THR A 20 18.00 4.94 14.17
C THR A 20 16.96 3.88 13.85
N ALA A 21 15.87 4.30 13.21
CA ALA A 21 15.03 3.36 12.49
C ALA A 21 15.94 2.52 11.58
N GLN A 22 15.98 1.21 11.80
CA GLN A 22 16.88 0.28 11.12
C GLN A 22 16.73 0.31 9.59
N ASN A 23 15.60 0.81 9.11
CA ASN A 23 15.35 1.13 7.71
C ASN A 23 14.31 2.26 7.62
N ALA A 24 14.20 2.88 6.45
CA ALA A 24 13.26 3.96 6.16
C ALA A 24 11.77 3.56 6.22
N PHE A 25 11.44 2.33 6.62
CA PHE A 25 10.07 1.86 6.83
C PHE A 25 9.79 1.51 8.31
N ALA A 26 10.82 1.44 9.16
CA ALA A 26 10.68 1.12 10.57
C ALA A 26 10.35 2.40 11.38
N GLY A 27 9.38 2.31 12.29
CA GLY A 27 9.02 3.40 13.20
C GLY A 27 7.54 3.77 13.15
N THR A 28 7.21 4.91 13.75
CA THR A 28 5.85 5.46 13.76
C THR A 28 5.71 6.48 12.64
N TRP A 29 4.80 6.21 11.71
CA TRP A 29 4.48 7.10 10.60
C TRP A 29 3.19 7.85 10.87
N LYS A 30 3.16 9.13 10.54
CA LYS A 30 1.94 9.95 10.56
C LYS A 30 1.84 10.72 9.25
N PHE A 31 0.78 10.46 8.50
CA PHE A 31 0.47 11.22 7.30
C PHE A 31 -0.08 12.59 7.68
N ASN A 32 0.45 13.64 7.05
CA ASN A 32 -0.16 14.96 7.10
C ASN A 32 -1.14 15.13 5.93
N LEU A 33 -2.44 15.09 6.22
CA LEU A 33 -3.47 15.21 5.19
C LEU A 33 -3.54 16.62 4.58
N SER A 34 -3.00 17.66 5.24
CA SER A 34 -2.99 19.02 4.67
C SER A 34 -2.07 19.15 3.47
N ASP A 35 -1.02 18.33 3.41
CA ASP A 35 0.03 18.42 2.39
C ASP A 35 -0.22 17.40 1.26
N ALA A 36 -1.17 16.49 1.47
CA ALA A 36 -1.49 15.43 0.54
C ALA A 36 -2.08 16.00 -0.76
N GLN A 37 -1.43 15.67 -1.88
CA GLN A 37 -1.90 16.03 -3.22
C GLN A 37 -2.76 14.89 -3.76
N PHE A 38 -4.04 14.89 -3.39
CA PHE A 38 -4.99 13.92 -3.94
C PHE A 38 -5.37 14.26 -5.39
N ALA A 39 -5.70 13.22 -6.17
CA ALA A 39 -6.31 13.42 -7.47
C ALA A 39 -7.62 14.23 -7.30
N LYS A 40 -7.79 15.27 -8.12
CA LYS A 40 -9.02 16.10 -8.09
C LYS A 40 -10.23 15.40 -8.71
N LYS A 41 -9.98 14.38 -9.53
CA LYS A 41 -11.03 13.60 -10.18
C LYS A 41 -11.35 12.39 -9.31
N PRO A 42 -12.63 12.04 -9.13
CA PRO A 42 -13.00 10.84 -8.41
C PRO A 42 -12.59 9.60 -9.19
N ASP A 43 -12.42 8.49 -8.47
CA ASP A 43 -12.42 7.19 -9.08
C ASP A 43 -13.82 6.82 -9.57
N VAL A 44 -13.87 6.12 -10.70
CA VAL A 44 -15.13 5.75 -11.35
C VAL A 44 -15.21 4.25 -11.48
N PHE A 45 -16.06 3.66 -10.64
CA PHE A 45 -16.42 2.25 -10.66
C PHE A 45 -17.86 2.10 -11.11
N LEU A 46 -18.15 1.12 -11.96
CA LEU A 46 -19.50 0.81 -12.42
C LEU A 46 -19.75 -0.69 -12.26
N LEU A 47 -20.79 -1.04 -11.50
CA LEU A 47 -21.30 -2.40 -11.42
C LEU A 47 -22.68 -2.42 -12.07
N GLN A 48 -22.76 -2.97 -13.28
CA GLN A 48 -24.00 -2.99 -14.05
C GLN A 48 -24.08 -4.23 -14.94
N ASN A 49 -25.27 -4.82 -15.08
CA ASN A 49 -25.53 -5.95 -15.97
C ASN A 49 -24.60 -7.16 -15.75
N GLY A 50 -24.14 -7.38 -14.50
CA GLY A 50 -23.21 -8.46 -14.15
C GLY A 50 -21.75 -8.18 -14.50
N THR A 51 -21.41 -6.97 -14.92
CA THR A 51 -20.06 -6.52 -15.23
C THR A 51 -19.59 -5.47 -14.23
N TYR A 52 -18.32 -5.57 -13.83
CA TYR A 52 -17.60 -4.57 -13.07
C TYR A 52 -16.59 -3.86 -13.97
N GLU A 53 -16.72 -2.54 -14.05
CA GLU A 53 -15.79 -1.67 -14.75
C GLU A 53 -15.08 -0.75 -13.75
N CYS A 54 -13.74 -0.76 -13.75
CA CYS A 54 -12.95 0.29 -13.13
C CYS A 54 -12.35 1.20 -14.22
N LYS A 55 -12.98 2.35 -14.45
CA LYS A 55 -12.64 3.26 -15.56
C LYS A 55 -11.40 4.12 -15.28
N THR A 56 -11.08 4.32 -14.01
CA THR A 56 -9.92 5.12 -13.55
C THR A 56 -8.73 4.25 -13.13
N CYS A 57 -8.90 2.92 -13.07
CA CYS A 57 -7.78 1.99 -12.90
C CYS A 57 -6.80 2.09 -14.06
N VAL A 58 -5.54 1.72 -13.81
CA VAL A 58 -4.46 1.78 -14.80
C VAL A 58 -3.75 0.43 -14.88
N PRO A 59 -4.01 -0.40 -15.90
CA PRO A 59 -5.00 -0.19 -16.97
C PRO A 59 -6.46 -0.28 -16.50
N PRO A 60 -7.42 0.25 -17.26
CA PRO A 60 -8.85 0.07 -16.98
C PRO A 60 -9.22 -1.41 -16.95
N ILE A 61 -10.13 -1.76 -16.05
CA ILE A 61 -10.61 -3.14 -15.85
C ILE A 61 -12.06 -3.21 -16.32
N ASP A 62 -12.39 -4.29 -17.02
CA ASP A 62 -13.75 -4.64 -17.45
C ASP A 62 -13.87 -6.17 -17.37
N VAL A 63 -14.52 -6.66 -16.30
CA VAL A 63 -14.62 -8.09 -15.98
C VAL A 63 -16.01 -8.44 -15.47
N LYS A 64 -16.39 -9.71 -15.56
CA LYS A 64 -17.65 -10.17 -14.96
C LYS A 64 -17.54 -10.16 -13.44
N ALA A 65 -18.63 -9.73 -12.79
CA ALA A 65 -18.76 -9.75 -11.33
C ALA A 65 -19.33 -11.10 -10.84
N ASP A 66 -18.76 -12.20 -11.33
CA ASP A 66 -19.23 -13.57 -11.11
C ASP A 66 -18.41 -14.38 -10.09
N GLY A 67 -17.41 -13.76 -9.47
CA GLY A 67 -16.51 -14.39 -8.50
C GLY A 67 -15.53 -15.40 -9.11
N GLN A 68 -15.36 -15.41 -10.43
CA GLN A 68 -14.30 -16.16 -11.11
C GLN A 68 -13.09 -15.27 -11.39
N ASP A 69 -11.93 -15.88 -11.61
CA ASP A 69 -10.73 -15.14 -12.00
C ASP A 69 -10.82 -14.77 -13.49
N HIS A 70 -10.66 -13.48 -13.79
CA HIS A 70 -10.57 -12.96 -15.14
C HIS A 70 -9.17 -12.38 -15.37
N PRO A 71 -8.53 -12.64 -16.53
CA PRO A 71 -7.19 -12.15 -16.80
C PRO A 71 -7.19 -10.63 -16.98
N VAL A 72 -6.17 -9.96 -16.41
CA VAL A 72 -5.91 -8.53 -16.62
C VAL A 72 -4.50 -8.37 -17.18
N SER A 73 -4.41 -7.77 -18.36
CA SER A 73 -3.13 -7.60 -19.06
C SER A 73 -2.52 -6.22 -18.80
N GLY A 74 -1.23 -6.18 -18.49
CA GLY A 74 -0.46 -4.93 -18.38
C GLY A 74 -0.57 -4.22 -17.03
N HIS A 75 -1.30 -4.78 -16.07
CA HIS A 75 -1.30 -4.28 -14.70
C HIS A 75 0.01 -4.70 -13.99
N PRO A 76 0.73 -3.79 -13.30
CA PRO A 76 2.05 -4.10 -12.75
C PRO A 76 2.01 -5.04 -11.53
N TYR A 77 0.87 -5.10 -10.84
CA TYR A 77 0.76 -5.77 -9.53
C TYR A 77 0.06 -7.13 -9.57
N TYR A 78 -0.79 -7.39 -10.56
CA TYR A 78 -1.56 -8.62 -10.68
C TYR A 78 -1.83 -8.97 -12.15
N ASP A 79 -2.06 -10.24 -12.41
CA ASP A 79 -2.27 -10.83 -13.73
C ASP A 79 -3.74 -11.26 -13.91
N SER A 80 -4.50 -11.36 -12.82
CA SER A 80 -5.95 -11.61 -12.84
C SER A 80 -6.65 -10.96 -11.65
N VAL A 81 -7.94 -10.70 -11.83
CA VAL A 81 -8.84 -10.17 -10.80
C VAL A 81 -10.12 -10.99 -10.76
N SER A 82 -10.64 -11.23 -9.56
CA SER A 82 -11.97 -11.78 -9.35
C SER A 82 -12.84 -10.76 -8.63
N ILE A 83 -14.01 -10.48 -9.20
CA ILE A 83 -15.00 -9.59 -8.59
C ILE A 83 -16.25 -10.39 -8.29
N LYS A 84 -16.72 -10.34 -7.05
CA LYS A 84 -17.95 -10.99 -6.61
C LYS A 84 -18.88 -9.99 -5.95
N VAL A 85 -20.13 -9.96 -6.38
CA VAL A 85 -21.17 -9.18 -5.68
C VAL A 85 -21.54 -9.91 -4.39
N VAL A 86 -21.38 -9.21 -3.25
CA VAL A 86 -21.78 -9.73 -1.93
C VAL A 86 -23.20 -9.30 -1.60
N ASP A 87 -23.51 -8.02 -1.82
CA ASP A 87 -24.84 -7.41 -1.68
C ASP A 87 -24.93 -6.12 -2.52
N ASP A 88 -26.07 -5.40 -2.41
CA ASP A 88 -26.37 -4.19 -3.18
C ASP A 88 -25.31 -3.07 -3.05
N ARG A 89 -24.48 -3.09 -2.00
CA ARG A 89 -23.48 -2.04 -1.70
C ARG A 89 -22.09 -2.58 -1.43
N THR A 90 -21.85 -3.87 -1.65
CA THR A 90 -20.59 -4.53 -1.30
C THR A 90 -20.13 -5.47 -2.40
N ILE A 91 -18.86 -5.35 -2.78
CA ILE A 91 -18.15 -6.35 -3.58
C ILE A 91 -17.00 -6.95 -2.80
N GLU A 92 -16.60 -8.16 -3.18
CA GLU A 92 -15.33 -8.77 -2.83
C GLU A 92 -14.44 -8.76 -4.08
N GLU A 93 -13.22 -8.25 -3.92
CA GLU A 93 -12.18 -8.20 -4.97
C GLU A 93 -10.98 -9.02 -4.54
N VAL A 94 -10.51 -9.89 -5.42
CA VAL A 94 -9.31 -10.71 -5.21
C VAL A 94 -8.36 -10.53 -6.38
N ASP A 95 -7.20 -9.94 -6.10
CA ASP A 95 -6.12 -9.74 -7.06
C ASP A 95 -5.09 -10.86 -6.96
N LYS A 96 -4.69 -11.43 -8.10
CA LYS A 96 -3.70 -12.53 -8.16
C LYS A 96 -2.59 -12.23 -9.15
N LYS A 97 -1.36 -12.48 -8.70
CA LYS A 97 -0.14 -12.47 -9.53
C LYS A 97 -0.05 -13.73 -10.37
#